data_AF-A0A8S9HDY2-F1
#
_entry.id   AF-A0A8S9HDY2-F1
#
_cell.length_a   1.000
_cell.length_b   1.000
_cell.length_c   1.000
_cell.angle_alpha   90.00
_cell.angle_beta   90.00
_cell.angle_gamma   90.00
#
_symmetry.space_group_name_H-M   'P 1'
#
loop_
_entity.id
_entity.type
_entity.pdbx_description
1 polymer ?
#
loop_
_entity_poly.entity_id
_entity_poly.type
_entity_poly.pdbx_seq_one_letter_code
_entity_poly.pdbx_strand_id
1 'polypeptide(L)'
;MAEKGALTKFLRCVEWSDVQEAKQAIQLMYKWETIDVCDALELLSPLFQSEEVRAFAVSVLERADDEELQCYLLQLVQAIRFERSDRSRLSQFLVERALRNIELASYVRWYVNVELTDHVYNKRYHSTYSLLEESMSKVWT
;
A
#
# COMPACT_ATOMS: atom_id res chain seq x y z
N MET A 1 5.27 26.28 -7.92
CA MET A 1 4.23 25.25 -7.75
C MET A 1 4.81 23.99 -8.35
N ALA A 2 5.07 22.97 -7.53
CA ALA A 2 5.47 21.67 -8.05
C ALA A 2 4.22 21.01 -8.63
N GLU A 3 4.24 20.57 -9.88
CA GLU A 3 3.11 19.82 -10.41
C GLU A 3 2.96 18.51 -9.62
N LYS A 4 1.79 18.28 -9.00
CA LYS A 4 1.53 17.09 -8.16
C LYS A 4 1.86 15.79 -8.89
N GLY A 5 1.35 15.63 -10.11
CA GLY A 5 1.59 14.46 -10.97
C GLY A 5 3.00 14.34 -11.55
N ALA A 6 3.94 15.23 -11.21
CA ALA A 6 5.34 15.08 -11.56
C ALA A 6 6.12 14.21 -10.56
N LEU A 7 5.57 13.96 -9.35
CA LEU A 7 6.26 13.15 -8.33
C LEU A 7 6.52 11.73 -8.81
N THR A 8 5.54 11.05 -9.40
CA THR A 8 5.70 9.67 -9.89
C THR A 8 6.75 9.60 -10.99
N LYS A 9 6.77 10.59 -11.89
CA LYS A 9 7.79 10.72 -12.94
C LYS A 9 9.18 10.96 -12.37
N PHE A 10 9.30 11.85 -11.38
CA PHE A 10 10.56 12.11 -10.68
C PHE A 10 11.12 10.85 -10.03
N LEU A 11 10.31 10.15 -9.24
CA LEU A 11 10.73 8.94 -8.51
C LEU A 11 11.13 7.78 -9.44
N ARG A 12 10.61 7.75 -10.68
CA ARG A 12 11.03 6.79 -11.70
C ARG A 12 12.41 7.07 -12.29
N CYS A 13 12.88 8.32 -12.22
CA CYS A 13 14.19 8.72 -12.74
C CYS A 13 15.31 8.58 -11.72
N VAL A 14 14.99 8.28 -10.46
CA VAL A 14 15.95 8.17 -9.36
C VAL A 14 16.73 6.85 -9.45
N GLU A 15 18.06 6.93 -9.40
CA GLU A 15 18.92 5.77 -9.22
C GLU A 15 18.93 5.32 -7.74
N TRP A 16 18.06 4.36 -7.41
CA TRP A 16 17.89 3.89 -6.03
C TRP A 16 19.08 3.08 -5.49
N SER A 17 20.03 2.66 -6.33
CA SER A 17 21.28 2.04 -5.89
C SER A 17 22.33 3.06 -5.42
N ASP A 18 22.20 4.33 -5.81
CA ASP A 18 23.02 5.43 -5.29
C ASP A 18 22.43 5.95 -3.97
N VAL A 19 23.17 5.75 -2.87
CA VAL A 19 22.74 6.13 -1.52
C VAL A 19 22.51 7.63 -1.37
N GLN A 20 23.31 8.48 -2.04
CA GLN A 20 23.13 9.94 -1.95
C GLN A 20 21.92 10.38 -2.75
N GLU A 21 21.74 9.83 -3.96
CA GLU A 21 20.60 10.15 -4.80
C GLU A 21 19.28 9.70 -4.16
N ALA A 22 19.22 8.45 -3.68
CA ALA A 22 18.06 7.92 -2.96
C ALA A 22 17.72 8.77 -1.74
N LYS A 23 18.71 9.17 -0.94
CA LYS A 23 18.51 10.03 0.24
C LYS A 23 17.93 11.40 -0.15
N GLN A 24 18.45 12.03 -1.20
CA GLN A 24 17.95 13.32 -1.68
C GLN A 24 16.54 13.20 -2.25
N ALA A 25 16.27 12.14 -3.02
CA ALA A 25 14.95 11.85 -3.56
C ALA A 25 13.90 11.67 -2.46
N ILE A 26 14.21 10.91 -1.41
CA ILE A 26 13.32 10.74 -0.25
C ILE A 26 13.04 12.08 0.44
N GLN A 27 14.06 12.93 0.64
CA GLN A 27 13.87 14.24 1.24
C GLN A 27 13.00 15.16 0.39
N LEU A 28 13.13 15.10 -0.94
CA LEU A 28 12.30 15.86 -1.88
C LEU A 28 10.87 15.33 -1.92
N MET A 29 10.68 14.00 -1.89
CA MET A 29 9.37 13.35 -1.86
C MET A 29 8.52 13.86 -0.69
N TYR A 30 9.07 13.91 0.53
CA TYR A 30 8.35 14.42 1.70
C TYR A 30 8.11 15.94 1.69
N LYS A 31 8.85 16.69 0.89
CA LYS A 31 8.63 18.14 0.67
C LYS A 31 7.73 18.42 -0.52
N TRP A 32 7.40 17.39 -1.31
CA TRP A 32 6.58 17.55 -2.49
C TRP A 32 5.16 17.95 -2.11
N GLU A 33 4.47 18.62 -3.03
CA GLU A 33 3.04 18.87 -2.84
C GLU A 33 2.31 17.54 -2.74
N THR A 34 1.38 17.40 -1.78
CA THR A 34 0.71 16.11 -1.59
C THR A 34 -0.06 15.71 -2.84
N ILE A 35 0.25 14.50 -3.31
CA ILE A 35 -0.45 13.82 -4.39
C ILE A 35 -1.82 13.30 -3.92
N ASP A 36 -2.68 12.91 -4.86
CA ASP A 36 -3.96 12.29 -4.56
C ASP A 36 -3.85 10.75 -4.40
N VAL A 37 -4.98 10.11 -4.11
CA VAL A 37 -5.08 8.66 -3.92
C VAL A 37 -4.73 7.91 -5.21
N CYS A 38 -5.15 8.41 -6.38
CA CYS A 38 -4.86 7.80 -7.68
C CYS A 38 -3.37 7.75 -7.98
N ASP A 39 -2.66 8.86 -7.76
CA ASP A 39 -1.21 8.95 -7.90
C ASP A 39 -0.50 8.05 -6.87
N ALA A 40 -1.01 7.97 -5.65
CA ALA A 40 -0.46 7.08 -4.61
C ALA A 40 -0.60 5.59 -4.99
N LEU A 41 -1.67 5.20 -5.68
CA LEU A 41 -1.80 3.84 -6.22
C LEU A 41 -0.71 3.52 -7.25
N GLU A 42 -0.30 4.49 -8.07
CA GLU A 42 0.82 4.32 -9.01
C GLU A 42 2.11 3.95 -8.27
N LEU A 43 2.36 4.60 -7.12
CA LEU A 43 3.53 4.34 -6.26
C LEU A 43 3.52 2.95 -5.60
N LEU A 44 2.40 2.23 -5.63
CA LEU A 44 2.30 0.84 -5.16
C LEU A 44 2.45 -0.20 -6.29
N SER A 45 2.58 0.26 -7.53
CA SER A 45 2.85 -0.60 -8.70
C SER A 45 4.25 -1.24 -8.64
N PRO A 46 4.53 -2.29 -9.45
CA PRO A 46 5.85 -2.92 -9.48
C PRO A 46 6.98 -2.00 -9.98
N LEU A 47 6.64 -0.83 -10.53
CA LEU A 47 7.62 0.17 -10.95
C LEU A 47 8.38 0.78 -9.76
N PHE A 48 7.80 0.76 -8.56
CA PHE A 48 8.37 1.36 -7.36
C PHE A 48 8.65 0.30 -6.30
N GLN A 49 9.92 0.01 -6.12
CA GLN A 49 10.37 -1.04 -5.20
C GLN A 49 10.97 -0.51 -3.88
N SER A 50 11.26 0.79 -3.78
CA SER A 50 11.73 1.40 -2.53
C SER A 50 10.63 1.30 -1.46
N GLU A 51 11.00 0.79 -0.27
CA GLU A 51 10.08 0.66 0.84
C GLU A 51 9.63 2.03 1.35
N GLU A 52 10.49 3.04 1.27
CA GLU A 52 10.18 4.43 1.63
C GLU A 52 9.14 5.05 0.70
N VAL A 53 9.26 4.81 -0.62
CA VAL A 53 8.25 5.28 -1.60
C VAL A 53 6.90 4.62 -1.34
N ARG A 54 6.89 3.31 -1.11
CA ARG A 54 5.65 2.58 -0.80
C ARG A 54 5.05 3.00 0.54
N ALA A 55 5.88 3.28 1.54
CA ALA A 55 5.43 3.80 2.82
C ALA A 55 4.83 5.21 2.70
N PHE A 56 5.42 6.07 1.85
CA PHE A 56 4.84 7.36 1.51
C PHE A 56 3.48 7.21 0.84
N ALA A 57 3.34 6.30 -0.13
CA ALA A 57 2.06 6.00 -0.77
C ALA A 57 0.98 5.62 0.26
N VAL A 58 1.31 4.74 1.20
CA VAL A 58 0.39 4.37 2.29
C VAL A 58 0.03 5.57 3.17
N SER A 59 0.97 6.47 3.47
CA SER A 59 0.67 7.69 4.23
C SER A 59 -0.30 8.65 3.52
N VAL A 60 -0.35 8.62 2.19
CA VAL A 60 -1.37 9.34 1.42
C VAL A 60 -2.72 8.64 1.53
N LEU A 61 -2.76 7.31 1.40
CA LEU A 61 -3.96 6.49 1.55
C LEU A 61 -4.59 6.58 2.95
N GLU A 62 -3.78 6.75 3.99
CA GLU A 62 -4.23 6.96 5.38
C GLU A 62 -5.15 8.18 5.56
N ARG A 63 -5.17 9.11 4.59
CA ARG A 63 -6.02 10.31 4.60
C ARG A 63 -7.37 10.12 3.91
N ALA A 64 -7.54 9.06 3.11
CA ALA A 64 -8.77 8.77 2.40
C ALA A 64 -9.84 8.24 3.37
N ASP A 65 -11.10 8.63 3.16
CA ASP A 65 -12.23 8.04 3.88
C ASP A 65 -12.51 6.60 3.43
N ASP A 66 -13.46 5.93 4.09
CA ASP A 66 -13.74 4.52 3.80
C ASP A 66 -14.37 4.35 2.41
N GLU A 67 -15.22 5.28 2.00
CA GLU A 67 -15.92 5.28 0.72
C GLU A 67 -14.96 5.46 -0.47
N GLU A 68 -14.05 6.42 -0.39
CA GLU A 68 -12.98 6.62 -1.37
C GLU A 68 -12.06 5.40 -1.41
N LEU A 69 -11.64 4.89 -0.24
CA LEU A 69 -10.77 3.72 -0.16
C LEU A 69 -11.42 2.48 -0.79
N GLN A 70 -12.73 2.29 -0.58
CA GLN A 70 -13.49 1.19 -1.16
C GLN A 70 -13.47 1.20 -2.69
N CYS A 71 -13.46 2.38 -3.32
CA CYS A 71 -13.36 2.52 -4.78
C CYS A 71 -12.08 1.90 -5.36
N TYR A 72 -11.00 1.85 -4.57
CA TYR A 72 -9.68 1.35 -4.98
C TYR A 72 -9.26 0.07 -4.27
N LEU A 73 -10.13 -0.51 -3.43
CA LEU A 73 -9.79 -1.58 -2.51
C LEU A 73 -9.26 -2.82 -3.25
N LEU A 74 -9.86 -3.15 -4.39
CA LEU A 74 -9.39 -4.25 -5.22
C LEU A 74 -7.94 -4.03 -5.66
N GLN A 75 -7.62 -2.85 -6.19
CA GLN A 75 -6.28 -2.50 -6.67
C GLN A 75 -5.25 -2.52 -5.53
N LEU A 76 -5.66 -2.07 -4.33
CA LEU A 76 -4.83 -2.13 -3.13
C LEU A 76 -4.53 -3.56 -2.70
N VAL A 77 -5.52 -4.46 -2.73
CA VAL A 77 -5.29 -5.89 -2.46
C VAL A 77 -4.36 -6.49 -3.53
N GLN A 78 -4.55 -6.13 -4.79
CA GLN A 78 -3.65 -6.60 -5.86
C GLN A 78 -2.21 -6.14 -5.64
N ALA A 79 -1.99 -4.91 -5.13
CA ALA A 79 -0.67 -4.36 -4.89
C ALA A 79 0.15 -5.12 -3.81
N ILE A 80 -0.50 -5.90 -2.93
CA ILE A 80 0.15 -6.73 -1.90
C ILE A 80 1.18 -7.70 -2.53
N ARG A 81 0.94 -8.19 -3.76
CA ARG A 81 1.86 -9.12 -4.44
C ARG A 81 3.23 -8.52 -4.74
N PHE A 82 3.32 -7.20 -4.81
CA PHE A 82 4.56 -6.47 -5.10
C PHE A 82 5.31 -6.04 -3.83
N GLU A 83 4.79 -6.35 -2.65
CA GLU A 83 5.43 -6.01 -1.39
C GLU A 83 6.73 -6.78 -1.18
N ARG A 84 7.67 -6.17 -0.45
CA ARG A 84 8.98 -6.75 -0.09
C ARG A 84 8.98 -7.45 1.27
N SER A 85 8.01 -7.13 2.13
CA SER A 85 7.82 -7.77 3.45
C SER A 85 6.44 -8.42 3.57
N ASP A 86 6.38 -9.53 4.31
CA ASP A 86 5.15 -10.30 4.55
C ASP A 86 4.18 -9.51 5.44
N ARG A 87 4.72 -8.59 6.26
CA ARG A 87 3.97 -7.62 7.06
C ARG A 87 4.29 -6.20 6.60
N SER A 88 4.10 -5.96 5.31
CA SER A 88 4.30 -4.64 4.69
C SER A 88 3.42 -3.57 5.33
N ARG A 89 3.78 -2.29 5.08
CA ARG A 89 2.97 -1.16 5.53
C ARG A 89 1.58 -1.16 4.89
N LEU A 90 1.48 -1.59 3.62
CA LEU A 90 0.19 -1.74 2.92
C LEU A 90 -0.69 -2.82 3.57
N SER A 91 -0.12 -3.99 3.89
CA SER A 91 -0.84 -5.07 4.57
C SER A 91 -1.36 -4.64 5.94
N GLN A 92 -0.52 -3.95 6.73
CA GLN A 92 -0.91 -3.42 8.04
C GLN A 92 -2.03 -2.38 7.91
N PHE A 93 -1.88 -1.42 6.99
CA PHE A 93 -2.89 -0.40 6.72
C PHE A 93 -4.25 -1.02 6.36
N LEU A 94 -4.29 -1.99 5.44
CA LEU A 94 -5.54 -2.64 5.03
C LEU A 94 -6.22 -3.36 6.20
N VAL A 95 -5.44 -4.05 7.04
CA VAL A 95 -5.97 -4.70 8.24
C VAL A 95 -6.47 -3.67 9.25
N GLU A 96 -5.72 -2.61 9.52
CA GLU A 96 -6.14 -1.55 10.46
C GLU A 96 -7.44 -0.85 10.03
N ARG A 97 -7.62 -0.60 8.72
CA ARG A 97 -8.87 -0.03 8.18
C ARG A 97 -10.01 -1.03 8.28
N ALA A 98 -9.78 -2.31 7.94
CA ALA A 98 -10.77 -3.38 8.10
C ALA A 98 -11.27 -3.51 9.55
N LEU A 99 -10.40 -3.41 10.55
CA LEU A 99 -10.82 -3.54 11.96
C LEU A 99 -11.79 -2.43 12.42
N ARG A 100 -11.85 -1.30 11.71
CA ARG A 100 -12.72 -0.16 12.03
C ARG A 100 -14.02 -0.16 11.23
N ASN A 101 -14.12 -0.94 10.16
CA ASN A 101 -15.27 -0.97 9.27
C ASN A 101 -15.56 -2.41 8.80
N ILE A 102 -16.72 -2.95 9.23
CA ILE A 102 -17.13 -4.32 8.95
C ILE A 102 -17.32 -4.63 7.46
N GLU A 103 -17.74 -3.63 6.68
CA GLU A 103 -17.92 -3.77 5.24
C GLU A 103 -16.54 -3.90 4.56
N LEU A 104 -15.59 -3.00 4.90
CA LEU A 104 -14.20 -3.12 4.44
C LEU A 104 -13.56 -4.44 4.88
N ALA A 105 -13.78 -4.88 6.12
CA ALA A 105 -13.29 -6.18 6.59
C ALA A 105 -13.81 -7.34 5.73
N SER A 106 -15.10 -7.31 5.41
CA SER A 106 -15.73 -8.34 4.57
C SER A 106 -15.09 -8.37 3.18
N TYR A 107 -14.92 -7.22 2.54
CA TYR A 107 -14.29 -7.14 1.23
C TYR A 107 -12.82 -7.56 1.24
N VAL A 108 -12.01 -7.02 2.16
CA VAL A 108 -10.58 -7.38 2.28
C VAL A 108 -10.43 -8.88 2.49
N ARG A 109 -11.23 -9.47 3.39
CA ARG A 109 -11.19 -10.91 3.65
C ARG A 109 -11.46 -11.72 2.39
N TRP A 110 -12.52 -11.41 1.64
CA TRP A 110 -12.86 -12.14 0.42
C TRP A 110 -11.84 -11.94 -0.70
N TYR A 111 -11.38 -10.71 -0.92
CA TYR A 111 -10.39 -10.41 -1.95
C TYR A 111 -9.07 -11.11 -1.67
N VAL A 112 -8.57 -11.08 -0.43
CA VAL A 112 -7.34 -11.79 -0.06
C VAL A 112 -7.53 -13.31 -0.13
N ASN A 113 -8.70 -13.82 0.27
CA ASN A 113 -8.99 -15.26 0.27
C ASN A 113 -8.90 -15.87 -1.15
N VAL A 114 -9.43 -15.18 -2.16
CA VAL A 114 -9.38 -15.64 -3.55
C VAL A 114 -7.93 -15.77 -4.04
N GLU A 115 -7.07 -14.83 -3.65
CA GLU A 115 -5.65 -14.80 -4.04
C GLU A 115 -4.78 -15.84 -3.32
N LEU A 116 -5.28 -16.52 -2.28
CA LEU A 116 -4.53 -17.59 -1.60
C LEU A 116 -4.24 -18.79 -2.50
N THR A 117 -5.03 -18.95 -3.57
CA THR A 117 -4.86 -20.03 -4.55
C THR A 117 -3.74 -19.77 -5.56
N ASP A 118 -3.22 -18.53 -5.64
CA ASP A 118 -2.14 -18.17 -6.56
C ASP A 118 -0.78 -18.70 -6.08
N HIS A 119 -0.24 -19.71 -6.75
CA HIS A 119 1.02 -20.34 -6.36
C HIS A 119 2.26 -19.44 -6.42
N VAL A 120 2.23 -18.33 -7.15
CA VAL A 120 3.38 -17.43 -7.33
C VAL A 120 3.46 -16.41 -6.19
N TYR A 121 2.32 -15.88 -5.76
CA TYR A 121 2.25 -14.78 -4.81
C TYR A 121 1.56 -15.12 -3.48
N ASN A 122 1.10 -16.37 -3.29
CA ASN A 122 0.34 -16.80 -2.12
C ASN A 122 0.96 -16.40 -0.78
N LYS A 123 2.29 -16.38 -0.65
CA LYS A 123 2.96 -16.12 0.63
C LYS A 123 2.58 -14.75 1.21
N ARG A 124 2.50 -13.71 0.37
CA ARG A 124 2.12 -12.35 0.79
C ARG A 124 0.65 -12.28 1.20
N TYR A 125 -0.21 -12.91 0.40
CA TYR A 125 -1.64 -12.99 0.67
C TYR A 125 -1.94 -13.79 1.93
N HIS A 126 -1.30 -14.94 2.13
CA HIS A 126 -1.39 -15.73 3.37
C HIS A 126 -0.98 -14.92 4.60
N SER A 127 0.14 -14.20 4.52
CA SER A 127 0.62 -13.40 5.65
C SER A 127 -0.36 -12.29 6.03
N THR A 128 -0.97 -11.63 5.03
CA THR A 128 -1.99 -10.61 5.25
C THR A 128 -3.29 -11.23 5.78
N TYR A 129 -3.71 -12.38 5.25
CA TYR A 129 -4.90 -13.11 5.71
C TYR A 129 -4.77 -13.54 7.17
N SER A 130 -3.63 -14.13 7.55
CA SER A 130 -3.34 -14.50 8.94
C SER A 130 -3.34 -13.29 9.87
N LEU A 131 -2.74 -12.17 9.44
CA LEU A 131 -2.75 -10.93 10.22
C LEU A 131 -4.19 -10.41 10.46
N LEU A 132 -5.05 -10.49 9.43
CA LEU A 132 -6.45 -10.08 9.55
C LEU A 132 -7.22 -10.96 10.54
N GLU A 133 -7.15 -12.28 10.39
CA GLU A 133 -7.88 -13.23 11.25
C GLU A 133 -7.40 -13.18 12.71
N GLU A 134 -6.09 -13.06 12.95
CA GLU A 134 -5.52 -12.87 14.28
C GLU A 134 -6.01 -11.56 14.93
N SER A 135 -6.12 -10.50 14.14
CA SER A 135 -6.54 -9.19 14.65
C SER A 135 -8.05 -9.15 14.92
N MET A 136 -8.87 -9.72 14.03
CA MET A 136 -10.32 -9.82 14.23
C MET A 136 -10.67 -10.68 15.45
N SER A 137 -9.95 -11.80 15.65
CA SER A 137 -10.16 -12.67 16.82
C SER A 137 -9.95 -11.93 18.14
N LYS A 138 -8.94 -11.04 18.21
CA LYS A 138 -8.63 -10.26 19.42
C LYS A 138 -9.62 -9.12 19.71
N VAL A 139 -10.30 -8.61 18.70
CA VAL A 139 -11.26 -7.50 18.85
C VAL A 139 -12.64 -8.02 19.25
N TRP A 140 -12.97 -9.27 18.90
CA TRP A 140 -14.30 -9.87 19.13
C TRP A 140 -14.30 -11.01 20.17
N THR A 141 -13.24 -11.13 20.98
CA THR A 141 -13.23 -11.90 22.23
C THR A 141 -13.12 -10.96 23.42
#